data_AF-A0A1H7UEZ9-F1
#
_entry.id   AF-A0A1H7UEZ9-F1
#
_cell.length_a   1.000
_cell.length_b   1.000
_cell.length_c   1.000
_cell.angle_alpha   90.00
_cell.angle_beta   90.00
_cell.angle_gamma   90.00
#
_symmetry.space_group_name_H-M   'P 1'
#
loop_
_entity.id
_entity.type
_entity.pdbx_description
1 polymer ?
#
loop_
_entity_poly.entity_id
_entity_poly.type
_entity_poly.pdbx_seq_one_letter_code
_entity_poly.pdbx_strand_id
1 'polypeptide(L)'
;MTLYVGLDASLNETAICVVDQDGQVIREQKAASEPDAIAAALLPFRPQLRLLGVEACAIGGWLQAELTKLGFEIVVIETHHTHVSLSTMRNKTDRNDARGIAQLMRLGWFKVVHVKSAEAQHMRSILGVRKLIVRKLVDTENEIRGMLRGFGLKVGPISRGNFAGRVCHLTEDADVVIQELAIRLLAVRDA
;
A
#
# COMPACT_ATOMS: atom_id res chain seq x y z
N MET A 1 1.35 36.54 0.09
CA MET A 1 0.95 35.68 1.24
C MET A 1 1.46 34.28 0.93
N THR A 2 2.09 33.61 1.89
CA THR A 2 2.63 32.26 1.69
C THR A 2 1.61 31.21 2.14
N LEU A 3 1.38 30.18 1.33
CA LEU A 3 0.39 29.14 1.60
C LEU A 3 1.04 27.77 1.80
N TYR A 4 0.45 26.98 2.70
CA TYR A 4 0.85 25.61 3.03
C TYR A 4 -0.35 24.70 2.91
N VAL A 5 -0.12 23.46 2.48
CA VAL A 5 -1.20 22.50 2.20
C VAL A 5 -0.97 21.20 2.92
N GLY A 6 -2.04 20.67 3.52
CA GLY A 6 -2.10 19.33 4.04
C GLY A 6 -3.05 18.48 3.22
N LEU A 7 -2.57 17.29 2.86
CA LEU A 7 -3.31 16.25 2.15
C LEU A 7 -3.49 15.06 3.10
N ASP A 8 -4.73 14.75 3.43
CA ASP A 8 -5.10 13.48 4.02
C ASP A 8 -5.70 12.58 2.93
N ALA A 9 -4.92 11.59 2.49
CA ALA A 9 -5.16 10.86 1.25
C ALA A 9 -5.66 9.44 1.51
N SER A 10 -6.87 9.14 1.03
CA SER A 10 -7.42 7.78 0.94
C SER A 10 -7.38 7.27 -0.50
N LEU A 11 -7.82 6.03 -0.76
CA LEU A 11 -7.79 5.45 -2.11
C LEU A 11 -8.60 6.24 -3.15
N ASN A 12 -9.77 6.75 -2.78
CA ASN A 12 -10.70 7.35 -3.73
C ASN A 12 -10.72 8.88 -3.64
N GLU A 13 -10.60 9.42 -2.43
CA GLU A 13 -10.75 10.85 -2.17
C GLU A 13 -9.67 11.34 -1.21
N THR A 14 -9.15 12.54 -1.47
CA THR A 14 -8.17 13.24 -0.65
C THR A 14 -8.81 14.49 -0.06
N ALA A 15 -8.76 14.62 1.27
CA ALA A 15 -9.10 15.86 1.94
C ALA A 15 -7.92 16.83 1.85
N ILE A 16 -8.21 18.07 1.47
CA ILE A 16 -7.23 19.12 1.19
C ILE A 16 -7.53 20.29 2.11
N CYS A 17 -6.53 20.72 2.89
CA CYS A 17 -6.59 21.95 3.66
C CYS A 17 -5.47 22.90 3.22
N VAL A 18 -5.82 24.15 2.91
CA VAL A 18 -4.90 25.23 2.57
C VAL A 18 -4.90 26.22 3.73
N VAL A 19 -3.73 26.50 4.28
CA VAL A 19 -3.54 27.48 5.35
C VAL A 19 -2.52 28.54 4.92
N ASP A 20 -2.68 29.76 5.42
CA ASP A 20 -1.67 30.80 5.24
C ASP A 20 -0.54 30.70 6.28
N GLN A 21 0.43 31.61 6.19
CA GLN A 21 1.56 31.72 7.11
C GLN A 21 1.16 32.00 8.58
N ASP A 22 0.01 32.63 8.80
CA ASP A 22 -0.53 32.94 10.13
C ASP A 22 -1.34 31.78 10.71
N GLY A 23 -1.55 30.72 9.91
CA GLY A 23 -2.27 29.52 10.27
C GLY A 23 -3.78 29.62 10.07
N GLN A 24 -4.26 30.68 9.39
CA GLN A 24 -5.66 30.80 9.02
C GLN A 24 -5.99 29.85 7.88
N VAL A 25 -7.16 29.22 7.98
CA VAL A 25 -7.66 28.33 6.93
C VAL A 25 -8.18 29.19 5.78
N ILE A 26 -7.56 29.06 4.61
CA ILE A 26 -7.95 29.75 3.38
C ILE A 26 -8.98 28.91 2.61
N ARG A 27 -8.78 27.58 2.59
CA ARG A 27 -9.66 26.67 1.87
C ARG A 27 -9.61 25.28 2.46
N GLU A 28 -10.77 24.63 2.53
CA GLU A 28 -10.89 23.20 2.77
C GLU A 28 -11.78 22.62 1.68
N GLN A 29 -11.36 21.53 1.07
CA GLN A 29 -12.11 20.86 0.02
C GLN A 29 -11.67 19.40 -0.11
N LYS A 30 -12.38 18.66 -0.96
CA LYS A 30 -12.05 17.28 -1.32
C LYS A 30 -11.82 17.21 -2.82
N ALA A 31 -10.95 16.30 -3.24
CA ALA A 31 -10.73 15.96 -4.64
C ALA A 31 -10.57 14.44 -4.75
N ALA A 32 -10.77 13.90 -5.95
CA ALA A 32 -10.35 12.54 -6.22
C ALA A 32 -8.86 12.38 -5.86
N SER A 33 -8.47 11.21 -5.37
CA SER A 33 -7.07 10.89 -5.04
C SER A 33 -6.20 10.67 -6.28
N GLU A 34 -6.31 11.59 -7.22
CA GLU A 34 -5.63 11.60 -8.51
C GLU A 34 -4.75 12.86 -8.60
N PRO A 35 -3.50 12.76 -9.06
CA PRO A 35 -2.58 13.90 -9.14
C PRO A 35 -3.17 15.10 -9.89
N ASP A 36 -3.84 14.87 -11.02
CA ASP A 36 -4.43 15.93 -11.83
C ASP A 36 -5.62 16.59 -11.13
N ALA A 37 -6.44 15.82 -10.42
CA ALA A 37 -7.58 16.34 -9.66
C ALA A 37 -7.10 17.21 -8.48
N ILE A 38 -6.08 16.75 -7.76
CA ILE A 38 -5.45 17.49 -6.66
C ILE A 38 -4.77 18.76 -7.20
N ALA A 39 -4.05 18.66 -8.31
CA ALA A 39 -3.39 19.79 -8.96
C ALA A 39 -4.40 20.86 -9.42
N ALA A 40 -5.50 20.44 -10.05
CA ALA A 40 -6.60 21.34 -10.45
C ALA A 40 -7.23 22.02 -9.24
N ALA A 41 -7.46 21.27 -8.15
CA ALA A 41 -7.93 21.79 -6.88
C ALA A 41 -7.01 22.87 -6.28
N LEU A 42 -5.69 22.77 -6.51
CA LEU A 42 -4.68 23.67 -5.96
C LEU A 42 -4.25 24.79 -6.93
N LEU A 43 -4.68 24.75 -8.18
CA LEU A 43 -4.32 25.72 -9.22
C LEU A 43 -4.58 27.17 -8.82
N PRO A 44 -5.71 27.54 -8.16
CA PRO A 44 -5.97 28.91 -7.74
C PRO A 44 -4.95 29.45 -6.72
N PHE A 45 -4.28 28.56 -5.98
CA PHE A 45 -3.34 28.90 -4.90
C PHE A 45 -1.87 28.83 -5.36
N ARG A 46 -1.63 28.31 -6.57
CA ARG A 46 -0.30 27.96 -7.09
C ARG A 46 0.78 29.03 -6.93
N PRO A 47 0.52 30.33 -7.22
CA PRO A 47 1.57 31.35 -7.13
C PRO A 47 2.07 31.63 -5.71
N GLN A 48 1.27 31.26 -4.70
CA GLN A 48 1.51 31.55 -3.28
C GLN A 48 1.88 30.31 -2.49
N LEU A 49 1.69 29.13 -3.09
CA LEU A 49 1.83 27.84 -2.45
C LEU A 49 3.31 27.45 -2.33
N ARG A 50 3.75 27.29 -1.08
CA ARG A 50 5.13 27.00 -0.71
C ARG A 50 5.38 25.52 -0.54
N LEU A 51 4.50 24.80 0.16
CA LEU A 51 4.75 23.41 0.51
C LEU A 51 3.46 22.61 0.68
N LEU A 52 3.43 21.41 0.10
CA LEU A 52 2.41 20.38 0.33
C LEU A 52 2.99 19.29 1.22
N GLY A 53 2.20 18.83 2.18
CA GLY A 53 2.46 17.63 2.96
C GLY A 53 1.40 16.58 2.71
N VAL A 54 1.83 15.33 2.55
CA VAL A 54 0.95 14.16 2.60
C VAL A 54 1.49 13.18 3.64
N GLU A 55 0.63 12.62 4.48
CA GLU A 55 1.04 11.55 5.40
C GLU A 55 1.45 10.30 4.61
N ALA A 56 2.45 9.56 5.10
CA ALA A 56 2.86 8.31 4.48
C ALA A 56 1.70 7.28 4.46
N CYS A 57 1.13 7.09 3.27
CA CYS A 57 0.07 6.12 3.01
C CYS A 57 0.40 5.27 1.76
N ALA A 58 -0.50 4.34 1.41
CA ALA A 58 -0.29 3.43 0.29
C ALA A 58 -0.07 4.15 -1.06
N ILE A 59 -0.74 5.29 -1.25
CA ILE A 59 -0.66 6.09 -2.48
C ILE A 59 0.24 7.33 -2.34
N GLY A 60 0.69 7.66 -1.13
CA GLY A 60 1.40 8.91 -0.85
C GLY A 60 2.72 9.07 -1.61
N GLY A 61 3.45 7.97 -1.82
CA GLY A 61 4.66 7.99 -2.65
C GLY A 61 4.37 8.28 -4.13
N TRP A 62 3.28 7.75 -4.67
CA TRP A 62 2.86 8.01 -6.04
C TRP A 62 2.35 9.46 -6.20
N LEU A 63 1.51 9.92 -5.28
CA LEU A 63 1.05 11.31 -5.26
C LEU A 63 2.22 12.30 -5.18
N GLN A 64 3.21 12.03 -4.32
CA GLN A 64 4.42 12.83 -4.22
C GLN A 64 5.16 12.89 -5.56
N ALA A 65 5.37 11.74 -6.20
CA ALA A 65 6.11 11.69 -7.46
C ALA A 65 5.39 12.45 -8.59
N GLU A 66 4.08 12.24 -8.76
CA GLU A 66 3.32 12.86 -9.85
C GLU A 66 3.07 14.36 -9.61
N LEU A 67 2.73 14.78 -8.39
CA LEU A 67 2.58 16.20 -8.07
C LEU A 67 3.92 16.95 -8.20
N THR A 68 5.05 16.30 -7.89
CA THR A 68 6.38 16.87 -8.15
C THR A 68 6.60 17.12 -9.64
N LYS A 69 6.18 16.21 -10.54
CA LYS A 69 6.26 16.40 -11.99
C LYS A 69 5.37 17.55 -12.49
N LEU A 70 4.23 17.77 -11.83
CA LEU A 70 3.37 18.94 -12.05
C LEU A 70 3.93 20.23 -11.40
N GLY A 71 5.13 20.14 -10.81
CA GLY A 71 5.93 21.23 -10.25
C GLY A 71 5.61 21.59 -8.80
N PHE A 72 4.82 20.78 -8.09
CA PHE A 72 4.52 21.04 -6.68
C PHE A 72 5.73 20.68 -5.80
N GLU A 73 6.05 21.54 -4.84
CA GLU A 73 6.96 21.19 -3.75
C GLU A 73 6.13 20.38 -2.74
N ILE A 74 6.30 19.05 -2.76
CA ILE A 74 5.55 18.11 -1.93
C ILE A 74 6.48 17.16 -1.17
N VAL A 75 6.17 16.94 0.11
CA VAL A 75 6.87 15.99 0.98
C VAL A 75 5.92 14.95 1.53
N VAL A 76 6.43 13.72 1.70
CA VAL A 76 5.74 12.67 2.45
C VAL A 76 6.23 12.72 3.89
N ILE A 77 5.31 12.74 4.87
CA ILE A 77 5.66 12.82 6.30
C ILE A 77 5.40 11.53 7.05
N GLU A 78 6.16 11.31 8.13
CA GLU A 78 6.09 10.11 8.95
C GLU A 78 4.76 10.03 9.73
N THR A 79 4.10 8.86 9.66
CA THR A 79 2.79 8.64 10.30
C THR A 79 2.82 8.77 11.81
N HIS A 80 3.81 8.16 12.47
CA HIS A 80 3.90 8.18 13.93
C HIS A 80 4.11 9.61 14.46
N HIS A 81 5.00 10.38 13.82
CA HIS A 81 5.23 11.77 14.21
C HIS A 81 3.98 12.65 14.00
N THR A 82 3.30 12.44 12.88
CA THR A 82 2.04 13.13 12.54
C THR A 82 0.97 12.81 13.58
N HIS A 83 0.77 11.52 13.88
CA HIS A 83 -0.19 11.06 14.89
C HIS A 83 0.09 11.67 16.28
N VAL A 84 1.34 11.63 16.76
CA VAL A 84 1.69 12.24 18.06
C VAL A 84 1.38 13.73 18.06
N SER A 85 1.73 14.43 16.98
CA SER A 85 1.52 15.88 16.85
C SER A 85 0.03 16.26 16.79
N LEU A 86 -0.82 15.38 16.24
CA LEU A 86 -2.25 15.64 16.01
C LEU A 86 -3.18 14.96 17.03
N SER A 87 -2.66 14.07 17.89
CA SER A 87 -3.43 13.29 18.87
C SER A 87 -4.22 14.11 19.89
N THR A 88 -3.86 15.38 20.09
CA THR A 88 -4.57 16.31 20.98
C THR A 88 -5.84 16.90 20.32
N MET A 89 -6.05 16.68 19.01
CA MET A 89 -7.25 17.13 18.32
C MET A 89 -8.45 16.26 18.72
N ARG A 90 -9.46 16.92 19.32
CA ARG A 90 -10.55 16.29 20.06
C ARG A 90 -11.54 15.47 19.20
N ASN A 91 -11.59 15.70 17.88
CA ASN A 91 -12.46 15.01 16.92
C ASN A 91 -11.68 14.63 15.66
N LYS A 92 -11.44 13.33 15.43
CA LYS A 92 -10.78 12.84 14.22
C LYS A 92 -11.75 12.84 13.03
N THR A 93 -11.40 13.54 11.96
CA THR A 93 -12.11 13.57 10.67
C THR A 93 -11.10 13.87 9.57
N ASP A 94 -11.34 13.42 8.33
CA ASP A 94 -10.40 13.67 7.21
C ASP A 94 -10.09 15.18 7.05
N ARG A 95 -11.08 16.04 7.28
CA ARG A 95 -10.92 17.50 7.27
C ARG A 95 -9.95 17.98 8.33
N ASN A 96 -10.08 17.49 9.56
CA ASN A 96 -9.22 17.88 10.68
C ASN A 96 -7.81 17.30 10.52
N ASP A 97 -7.69 16.09 9.97
CA ASP A 97 -6.40 15.45 9.71
C ASP A 97 -5.65 16.24 8.62
N ALA A 98 -6.31 16.56 7.50
CA ALA A 98 -5.74 17.44 6.47
C ALA A 98 -5.34 18.83 7.02
N ARG A 99 -6.18 19.42 7.88
CA ARG A 99 -5.87 20.69 8.55
C ARG A 99 -4.67 20.57 9.48
N GLY A 100 -4.58 19.49 10.23
CA GLY A 100 -3.43 19.17 11.08
C GLY A 100 -2.15 19.09 10.26
N ILE A 101 -2.16 18.34 9.16
CA ILE A 101 -1.02 18.22 8.24
C ILE A 101 -0.63 19.59 7.68
N ALA A 102 -1.58 20.43 7.27
CA ALA A 102 -1.32 21.77 6.75
C ALA A 102 -0.61 22.67 7.79
N GLN A 103 -1.00 22.57 9.06
CA GLN A 103 -0.33 23.27 10.16
C GLN A 103 1.08 22.74 10.40
N LEU A 104 1.30 21.41 10.32
CA LEU A 104 2.65 20.85 10.42
C LEU A 104 3.55 21.37 9.31
N MET A 105 3.04 21.46 8.07
CA MET A 105 3.77 22.02 6.94
C MET A 105 4.18 23.48 7.19
N ARG A 106 3.24 24.29 7.66
CA ARG A 106 3.48 25.70 8.00
C ARG A 106 4.54 25.87 9.10
N LEU A 107 4.48 25.03 10.14
CA LEU A 107 5.37 25.10 11.30
C LEU A 107 6.74 24.45 11.05
N GLY A 108 6.89 23.65 10.00
CA GLY A 108 8.09 22.84 9.79
C GLY A 108 8.23 21.69 10.80
N TRP A 109 7.15 21.29 11.48
CA TRP A 109 7.17 20.30 12.56
C TRP A 109 6.84 18.90 12.06
N PHE A 110 7.66 18.37 11.17
CA PHE A 110 7.48 17.04 10.60
C PHE A 110 8.81 16.35 10.31
N LYS A 111 8.75 15.03 10.14
CA LYS A 111 9.85 14.22 9.63
C LYS A 111 9.53 13.74 8.23
N VAL A 112 10.43 14.02 7.29
CA VAL A 112 10.28 13.59 5.90
C VAL A 112 10.59 12.11 5.78
N VAL A 113 9.71 11.37 5.11
CA VAL A 113 9.92 9.98 4.74
C VAL A 113 10.65 9.93 3.40
N HIS A 114 11.67 9.08 3.32
CA HIS A 114 12.32 8.79 2.05
C HIS A 114 11.36 8.01 1.13
N VAL A 115 10.91 8.69 0.07
CA VAL A 115 10.17 8.06 -1.04
C VAL A 115 11.16 7.30 -1.91
N LYS A 116 10.88 6.01 -2.14
CA LYS A 116 11.73 5.15 -2.96
C LYS A 116 11.71 5.62 -4.41
N SER A 117 12.81 5.41 -5.12
CA SER A 117 12.81 5.55 -6.58
C SER A 117 11.86 4.53 -7.23
N ALA A 118 11.45 4.79 -8.47
CA ALA A 118 10.60 3.89 -9.23
C ALA A 118 11.24 2.50 -9.38
N GLU A 119 12.56 2.45 -9.64
CA GLU A 119 13.32 1.21 -9.78
C GLU A 119 13.36 0.42 -8.46
N ALA A 120 13.57 1.10 -7.34
CA ALA A 120 13.55 0.46 -6.01
C ALA A 120 12.15 -0.06 -5.66
N GLN A 121 11.09 0.65 -6.06
CA GLN A 121 9.72 0.19 -5.91
C GLN A 121 9.43 -1.03 -6.78
N HIS A 122 9.86 -1.03 -8.04
CA HIS A 122 9.74 -2.19 -8.95
C HIS A 122 10.46 -3.42 -8.38
N MET A 123 11.71 -3.26 -7.93
CA MET A 123 12.47 -4.36 -7.33
C MET A 123 11.77 -4.93 -6.09
N ARG A 124 11.28 -4.06 -5.21
CA ARG A 124 10.51 -4.49 -4.04
C ARG A 124 9.25 -5.25 -4.43
N SER A 125 8.53 -4.82 -5.46
CA SER A 125 7.35 -5.50 -5.99
C SER A 125 7.70 -6.89 -6.52
N ILE A 126 8.76 -7.03 -7.31
CA ILE A 126 9.22 -8.33 -7.82
C ILE A 126 9.54 -9.30 -6.67
N LEU A 127 10.30 -8.85 -5.68
CA LEU A 127 10.66 -9.65 -4.52
C LEU A 127 9.42 -10.04 -3.69
N GLY A 128 8.47 -9.10 -3.54
CA GLY A 128 7.19 -9.34 -2.88
C GLY A 128 6.35 -10.41 -3.58
N VAL A 129 6.21 -10.30 -4.91
CA VAL A 129 5.49 -11.27 -5.75
C VAL A 129 6.16 -12.64 -5.68
N ARG A 130 7.48 -12.72 -5.85
CA ARG A 130 8.21 -13.99 -5.71
C ARG A 130 7.98 -14.63 -4.35
N LYS A 131 8.07 -13.86 -3.27
CA LYS A 131 7.82 -14.35 -1.90
C LYS A 131 6.37 -14.86 -1.74
N LEU A 132 5.39 -14.15 -2.31
CA LEU A 132 3.99 -14.56 -2.30
C LEU A 132 3.80 -15.90 -3.02
N ILE A 133 4.31 -16.02 -4.25
CA ILE A 133 4.19 -17.22 -5.08
C ILE A 133 4.84 -18.42 -4.37
N VAL A 134 6.07 -18.26 -3.89
CA VAL A 134 6.78 -19.34 -3.18
C VAL A 134 6.00 -19.79 -1.95
N ARG A 135 5.42 -18.86 -1.18
CA ARG A 135 4.60 -19.19 -0.02
C ARG A 135 3.34 -19.95 -0.43
N LYS A 136 2.61 -19.47 -1.45
CA LYS A 136 1.40 -20.14 -1.93
C LYS A 136 1.68 -21.54 -2.46
N LEU A 137 2.78 -21.73 -3.18
CA LEU A 137 3.22 -23.05 -3.63
C LEU A 137 3.45 -24.00 -2.45
N VAL A 138 4.16 -23.53 -1.41
CA VAL A 138 4.41 -24.33 -0.20
C VAL A 138 3.12 -24.61 0.57
N ASP A 139 2.22 -23.62 0.67
CA ASP A 139 0.92 -23.78 1.32
C ASP A 139 0.11 -24.88 0.59
N THR A 140 0.08 -24.87 -0.75
CA THR A 140 -0.58 -25.90 -1.56
C THR A 140 0.07 -27.28 -1.38
N GLU A 141 1.40 -27.39 -1.39
CA GLU A 141 2.09 -28.66 -1.11
C GLU A 141 1.77 -29.19 0.28
N ASN A 142 1.68 -28.31 1.28
CA ASN A 142 1.34 -28.68 2.66
C ASN A 142 -0.12 -29.11 2.77
N GLU A 143 -1.03 -28.45 2.06
CA GLU A 143 -2.44 -28.82 2.01
C GLU A 143 -2.60 -30.24 1.42
N ILE A 144 -1.95 -30.52 0.28
CA ILE A 144 -1.93 -31.86 -0.32
C ILE A 144 -1.40 -32.90 0.66
N ARG A 145 -0.27 -32.61 1.33
CA ARG A 145 0.31 -33.51 2.35
C ARG A 145 -0.63 -33.74 3.53
N GLY A 146 -1.34 -32.70 3.97
CA GLY A 146 -2.29 -32.75 5.08
C GLY A 146 -3.51 -33.60 4.73
N MET A 147 -4.11 -33.33 3.57
CA MET A 147 -5.26 -34.07 3.04
C MET A 147 -4.94 -35.56 2.89
N LEU A 148 -3.85 -35.91 2.22
CA LEU A 148 -3.46 -37.31 1.99
C LEU A 148 -3.14 -38.07 3.30
N ARG A 149 -2.59 -37.37 4.31
CA ARG A 149 -2.28 -37.97 5.61
C ARG A 149 -3.52 -38.50 6.32
N GLY A 150 -4.68 -37.86 6.16
CA GLY A 150 -5.95 -38.32 6.72
C GLY A 150 -6.37 -39.71 6.22
N PHE A 151 -5.93 -40.07 5.02
CA PHE A 151 -6.18 -41.36 4.38
C PHE A 151 -5.01 -42.35 4.51
N GLY A 152 -4.04 -42.07 5.37
CA GLY A 152 -2.85 -42.91 5.56
C GLY A 152 -1.78 -42.78 4.46
N LEU A 153 -2.01 -41.94 3.44
CA LEU A 153 -1.10 -41.73 2.31
C LEU A 153 -0.02 -40.71 2.68
N LYS A 154 1.17 -41.19 3.00
CA LYS A 154 2.28 -40.35 3.47
C LYS A 154 3.25 -40.01 2.34
N VAL A 155 3.23 -38.75 1.90
CA VAL A 155 4.12 -38.24 0.83
C VAL A 155 5.60 -38.42 1.16
N GLY A 156 6.00 -38.14 2.41
CA GLY A 156 7.40 -38.24 2.86
C GLY A 156 8.30 -37.12 2.32
N PRO A 157 9.61 -37.15 2.64
CA PRO A 157 10.58 -36.20 2.10
C PRO A 157 10.73 -36.43 0.59
N ILE A 158 10.56 -35.37 -0.20
CA ILE A 158 10.68 -35.42 -1.66
C ILE A 158 11.13 -34.05 -2.19
N SER A 159 11.88 -34.04 -3.29
CA SER A 159 12.23 -32.80 -3.97
C SER A 159 11.00 -32.18 -4.61
N ARG A 160 11.02 -30.85 -4.82
CA ARG A 160 9.90 -30.16 -5.46
C ARG A 160 9.63 -30.67 -6.88
N GLY A 161 10.67 -30.98 -7.65
CA GLY A 161 10.51 -31.52 -9.01
C GLY A 161 9.78 -32.86 -9.05
N ASN A 162 9.94 -33.69 -8.01
CA ASN A 162 9.35 -35.03 -7.95
C ASN A 162 8.05 -35.09 -7.14
N PHE A 163 7.58 -33.95 -6.60
CA PHE A 163 6.42 -33.90 -5.71
C PHE A 163 5.13 -34.37 -6.40
N ALA A 164 4.83 -33.84 -7.58
CA ALA A 164 3.62 -34.19 -8.34
C ALA A 164 3.58 -35.69 -8.68
N GLY A 165 4.67 -36.23 -9.25
CA GLY A 165 4.76 -37.66 -9.55
C GLY A 165 4.59 -38.55 -8.32
N ARG A 166 5.15 -38.14 -7.16
CA ARG A 166 4.96 -38.87 -5.89
C ARG A 166 3.52 -38.85 -5.42
N VAL A 167 2.83 -37.72 -5.55
CA VAL A 167 1.42 -37.60 -5.19
C VAL A 167 0.56 -38.47 -6.09
N CYS A 168 0.71 -38.38 -7.41
CA CYS A 168 -0.03 -39.21 -8.36
C CYS A 168 0.13 -40.71 -8.04
N HIS A 169 1.38 -41.16 -7.86
CA HIS A 169 1.67 -42.55 -7.52
C HIS A 169 1.03 -43.01 -6.20
N LEU A 170 1.03 -42.16 -5.17
CA LEU A 170 0.39 -42.49 -3.90
C LEU A 170 -1.13 -42.59 -3.99
N THR A 171 -1.73 -41.91 -4.97
CA THR A 171 -3.18 -41.87 -5.14
C THR A 171 -3.70 -42.86 -6.18
N GLU A 172 -2.84 -43.59 -6.92
CA GLU A 172 -3.24 -44.51 -8.00
C GLU A 172 -4.36 -45.48 -7.59
N ASP A 173 -4.26 -46.06 -6.39
CA ASP A 173 -5.24 -47.01 -5.84
C ASP A 173 -6.17 -46.38 -4.79
N ALA A 174 -6.15 -45.05 -4.63
CA ALA A 174 -7.00 -44.35 -3.67
C ALA A 174 -8.45 -44.20 -4.19
N ASP A 175 -9.37 -43.83 -3.30
CA ASP A 175 -10.74 -43.48 -3.70
C ASP A 175 -10.74 -42.39 -4.80
N VAL A 176 -11.66 -42.50 -5.77
CA VAL A 176 -11.75 -41.62 -6.93
C VAL A 176 -11.86 -40.13 -6.55
N VAL A 177 -12.50 -39.82 -5.41
CA VAL A 177 -12.62 -38.45 -4.91
C VAL A 177 -11.26 -37.92 -4.46
N ILE A 178 -10.46 -38.75 -3.79
CA ILE A 178 -9.11 -38.36 -3.33
C ILE A 178 -8.19 -38.13 -4.54
N GLN A 179 -8.29 -38.99 -5.55
CA GLN A 179 -7.54 -38.84 -6.80
C GLN A 179 -7.86 -37.51 -7.49
N GLU A 180 -9.13 -37.19 -7.67
CA GLU A 180 -9.57 -35.96 -8.31
C GLU A 180 -9.13 -34.72 -7.52
N LEU A 181 -9.29 -34.73 -6.19
CA LEU A 181 -8.83 -33.64 -5.34
C LEU A 181 -7.31 -33.42 -5.42
N ALA A 182 -6.53 -34.50 -5.44
CA ALA A 182 -5.08 -34.44 -5.60
C ALA A 182 -4.70 -33.84 -6.96
N ILE A 183 -5.33 -34.28 -8.05
CA ILE A 183 -5.10 -33.76 -9.40
C ILE A 183 -5.41 -32.25 -9.47
N ARG A 184 -6.53 -31.80 -8.89
CA ARG A 184 -6.91 -30.37 -8.89
C ARG A 184 -5.92 -29.52 -8.11
N LEU A 185 -5.47 -29.98 -6.95
CA LEU A 185 -4.48 -29.25 -6.16
C LEU A 185 -3.10 -29.23 -6.84
N LEU A 186 -2.70 -30.32 -7.52
CA LEU A 186 -1.49 -30.35 -8.34
C LEU A 186 -1.58 -29.39 -9.53
N ALA A 187 -2.73 -29.29 -10.19
CA ALA A 187 -2.94 -28.32 -11.27
C ALA A 187 -2.75 -26.86 -10.78
N VAL A 188 -3.21 -26.53 -9.57
CA VAL A 188 -2.97 -25.21 -8.96
C VAL A 188 -1.51 -25.01 -8.58
N ARG A 189 -0.81 -26.06 -8.17
CA ARG A 189 0.60 -26.03 -7.81
C ARG A 189 1.50 -25.78 -9.03
N ASP A 190 1.16 -26.39 -10.16
CA ASP A 190 2.01 -26.45 -11.35
C ASP A 190 1.67 -25.36 -12.40
N ALA A 191 0.62 -24.56 -12.17
CA ALA A 191 0.27 -23.37 -12.94
C ALA A 191 1.21 -22.19 -12.66
#